data_AF-A0A4P5F8S2-F1
#
_entry.id   AF-A0A4P5F8S2-F1
#
_cell.length_a   1.000
_cell.length_b   1.000
_cell.length_c   1.000
_cell.angle_alpha   90.00
_cell.angle_beta   90.00
_cell.angle_gamma   90.00
#
_symmetry.space_group_name_H-M   'P 1'
#
loop_
_entity.id
_entity.type
_entity.pdbx_description
1 polymer ?
#
loop_
_entity_poly.entity_id
_entity_poly.type
_entity_poly.pdbx_seq_one_letter_code
_entity_poly.pdbx_strand_id
1 'polypeptide(L)'
;MNTIKYLTIFTLLFFCLLITQNAYAADLFTVPDTDKSKLWFLDVLFPENLAQSPLASTMTILNSAVLLVGGILAAYTLIAGTMSTAHDGEMLGKKWSSMWLPVRTALGTAMILPAAGGFCAAQVMVLWLINQGVGLADTVWNTYAANPSDGAVITTSASYQELDRIAKTAFINNVCMLKAGQLWKKSHESALFPGV
;
A
#
# COMPACT_ATOMS: atom_id res chain seq x y z
N MET A 1 6.33 4.10 -45.29
CA MET A 1 5.21 3.14 -45.20
C MET A 1 5.18 2.37 -43.87
N ASN A 2 6.31 1.98 -43.29
CA ASN A 2 6.33 1.22 -42.02
C ASN A 2 5.98 2.06 -40.78
N THR A 3 6.38 3.34 -40.73
CA THR A 3 6.12 4.23 -39.58
C THR A 3 4.62 4.49 -39.36
N ILE A 4 3.86 4.61 -40.45
CA ILE A 4 2.39 4.77 -40.39
C ILE A 4 1.73 3.48 -39.89
N LYS A 5 2.23 2.30 -40.29
CA LYS A 5 1.75 1.00 -39.82
C LYS A 5 1.96 0.82 -38.31
N TYR A 6 3.14 1.17 -37.79
CA TYR A 6 3.41 1.12 -36.34
C TYR A 6 2.57 2.11 -35.55
N LEU A 7 2.33 3.31 -36.08
CA LEU A 7 1.47 4.30 -35.45
C LEU A 7 0.02 3.83 -35.37
N THR A 8 -0.52 3.22 -36.44
CA THR A 8 -1.86 2.61 -36.44
C THR A 8 -1.95 1.41 -35.51
N ILE A 9 -0.92 0.55 -35.44
CA ILE A 9 -0.91 -0.59 -34.52
C ILE A 9 -0.89 -0.10 -33.07
N PHE A 10 -0.08 0.91 -32.75
CA PHE A 10 0.01 1.47 -31.40
C PHE A 10 -1.29 2.16 -30.96
N THR A 11 -1.95 2.89 -31.87
CA THR A 11 -3.27 3.49 -31.59
C THR A 11 -4.37 2.44 -31.47
N LEU A 12 -4.31 1.34 -32.22
CA LEU A 12 -5.27 0.23 -32.13
C LEU A 12 -5.06 -0.59 -30.83
N LEU A 13 -3.82 -0.76 -30.38
CA LEU A 13 -3.48 -1.37 -29.09
C LEU A 13 -3.93 -0.50 -27.91
N PHE A 14 -3.74 0.82 -28.01
CA PHE A 14 -4.23 1.78 -27.03
C PHE A 14 -5.77 1.85 -27.02
N PHE A 15 -6.41 1.74 -28.18
CA PHE A 15 -7.87 1.66 -28.28
C PHE A 15 -8.41 0.33 -27.72
N CYS A 16 -7.76 -0.81 -27.96
CA CYS A 16 -8.12 -2.09 -27.32
C CYS A 16 -8.02 -2.04 -25.77
N LEU A 17 -7.05 -1.31 -25.22
CA LEU A 17 -6.96 -1.06 -23.77
C LEU A 17 -8.10 -0.17 -23.25
N LEU A 18 -8.74 0.63 -24.11
CA LEU A 18 -9.86 1.52 -23.77
C LEU A 18 -11.24 0.89 -24.07
N ILE A 19 -11.32 -0.15 -24.91
CA ILE A 19 -12.56 -0.89 -25.23
C ILE A 19 -12.78 -2.10 -24.30
N THR A 20 -12.03 -2.25 -23.20
CA THR A 20 -12.57 -3.03 -22.07
C THR A 20 -13.70 -2.20 -21.43
N GLN A 21 -14.79 -2.05 -22.17
CA GLN A 21 -16.06 -1.59 -21.67
C GLN A 21 -16.48 -2.60 -20.62
N ASN A 22 -16.61 -2.11 -19.39
CA ASN A 22 -17.46 -2.62 -18.31
C ASN A 22 -17.83 -4.11 -18.48
N ALA A 23 -16.85 -5.00 -18.30
CA ALA A 23 -17.19 -6.31 -17.78
C ALA A 23 -17.97 -6.00 -16.51
N TYR A 24 -19.23 -6.44 -16.45
CA TYR A 24 -20.09 -6.34 -15.28
C TYR A 24 -19.23 -6.51 -14.03
N ALA A 25 -18.97 -5.42 -13.32
CA ALA A 25 -18.33 -5.48 -12.03
C ALA A 25 -19.37 -6.08 -11.09
N ALA A 26 -19.48 -7.41 -11.08
CA ALA A 26 -19.59 -8.07 -9.80
C ALA A 26 -18.47 -7.47 -8.92
N ASP A 27 -18.77 -7.19 -7.66
CA ASP A 27 -17.90 -6.66 -6.58
C ASP A 27 -16.56 -7.43 -6.45
N LEU A 28 -15.77 -7.49 -7.52
CA LEU A 28 -14.60 -8.34 -7.69
C LEU A 28 -13.35 -7.63 -7.19
N PHE A 29 -13.36 -6.30 -7.18
CA PHE A 29 -12.23 -5.46 -6.77
C PHE A 29 -12.56 -4.58 -5.56
N THR A 30 -13.80 -4.65 -5.07
CA THR A 30 -14.19 -4.06 -3.80
C THR A 30 -13.84 -5.03 -2.71
N VAL A 31 -13.09 -4.57 -1.70
CA VAL A 31 -12.74 -5.39 -0.54
C VAL A 31 -13.94 -5.43 0.42
N PRO A 32 -14.55 -6.59 0.69
CA PRO A 32 -15.53 -6.74 1.76
C PRO A 32 -14.99 -6.28 3.13
N ASP A 33 -15.84 -5.64 3.94
CA ASP A 33 -15.44 -5.17 5.28
C ASP A 33 -15.16 -6.30 6.29
N THR A 34 -15.43 -7.55 5.92
CA THR A 34 -15.11 -8.73 6.73
C THR A 34 -13.68 -9.22 6.58
N ASP A 35 -12.93 -8.72 5.59
CA ASP A 35 -11.61 -9.25 5.27
C ASP A 35 -10.55 -8.89 6.31
N LYS A 36 -9.86 -9.93 6.78
CA LYS A 36 -8.85 -9.83 7.82
C LYS A 36 -7.62 -9.07 7.34
N SER A 37 -7.29 -9.15 6.05
CA SER A 37 -6.19 -8.39 5.43
C SER A 37 -6.41 -6.88 5.56
N LYS A 38 -7.62 -6.38 5.25
CA LYS A 38 -8.01 -4.97 5.40
C LYS A 38 -7.99 -4.54 6.87
N LEU A 39 -8.69 -5.29 7.74
CA LEU A 39 -8.84 -4.93 9.15
C LEU A 39 -7.53 -4.94 9.95
N TRP A 40 -6.65 -5.93 9.74
CA TRP A 40 -5.44 -6.09 10.56
C TRP A 40 -4.22 -5.37 10.01
N PHE A 41 -4.14 -5.16 8.70
CA PHE A 41 -2.98 -4.53 8.07
C PHE A 41 -3.32 -3.19 7.46
N LEU A 42 -4.32 -3.16 6.56
CA LEU A 42 -4.53 -1.98 5.73
C LEU A 42 -5.10 -0.80 6.51
N ASP A 43 -6.15 -1.00 7.31
CA ASP A 43 -6.78 0.09 8.08
C ASP A 43 -5.91 0.55 9.26
N VAL A 44 -5.08 -0.34 9.81
CA VAL A 44 -4.14 -0.03 10.90
C VAL A 44 -2.98 0.85 10.40
N LEU A 45 -2.43 0.53 9.21
CA LEU A 45 -1.25 1.21 8.68
C LEU A 45 -1.61 2.39 7.75
N PHE A 46 -2.69 2.25 6.98
CA PHE A 46 -3.15 3.16 5.93
C PHE A 46 -4.67 3.37 6.00
N PRO A 47 -5.18 4.00 7.08
CA PRO A 47 -6.60 4.33 7.21
C PRO A 47 -7.09 5.22 6.05
N GLU A 48 -8.41 5.20 5.78
CA GLU A 48 -9.05 6.03 4.73
C GLU A 48 -8.65 7.51 4.84
N ASN A 49 -8.53 8.01 6.08
CA ASN A 49 -7.91 9.29 6.34
C ASN A 49 -6.42 9.13 6.65
N LEU A 50 -5.60 9.20 5.61
CA LEU A 50 -4.15 9.02 5.70
C LEU A 50 -3.45 9.96 6.69
N ALA A 51 -4.05 11.10 7.04
CA ALA A 51 -3.49 12.03 8.03
C ALA A 51 -3.50 11.48 9.46
N GLN A 52 -4.37 10.50 9.74
CA GLN A 52 -4.45 9.82 11.04
C GLN A 52 -3.53 8.60 11.13
N SER A 53 -2.86 8.24 10.03
CA SER A 53 -1.97 7.09 10.03
C SER A 53 -0.77 7.35 10.96
N PRO A 54 -0.29 6.32 11.68
CA PRO A 54 0.92 6.45 12.51
C PRO A 54 2.17 6.76 11.67
N LEU A 55 2.11 6.49 10.35
CA LEU A 55 3.18 6.73 9.40
C LEU A 55 3.11 8.11 8.73
N ALA A 56 2.02 8.87 8.90
CA ALA A 56 1.78 10.14 8.21
C ALA A 56 2.93 11.14 8.43
N SER A 57 3.35 11.30 9.69
CA SER A 57 4.39 12.26 10.07
C SER A 57 5.75 11.87 9.47
N THR A 58 6.12 10.59 9.58
CA THR A 58 7.38 10.08 9.00
C THR A 58 7.38 10.17 7.48
N MET A 59 6.26 9.86 6.83
CA MET A 59 6.16 9.90 5.37
C MET A 59 6.17 11.34 4.84
N THR A 60 5.65 12.31 5.60
CA THR A 60 5.78 13.74 5.28
C THR A 60 7.24 14.19 5.24
N ILE A 61 8.04 13.75 6.22
CA ILE A 61 9.48 14.08 6.29
C ILE A 61 10.21 13.44 5.11
N LEU A 62 9.92 12.17 4.79
CA LEU A 62 10.52 11.49 3.65
C LEU A 62 10.15 12.17 2.32
N ASN A 63 8.88 12.50 2.11
CA ASN A 63 8.41 13.14 0.89
C ASN A 63 9.01 14.55 0.73
N SER A 64 9.20 15.31 1.81
CA SER A 64 9.85 16.62 1.74
C SER A 64 11.35 16.52 1.39
N ALA A 65 12.07 15.54 1.93
CA ALA A 65 13.47 15.28 1.56
C ALA A 65 13.61 14.86 0.09
N VAL A 66 12.72 13.98 -0.40
CA VAL A 66 12.71 13.55 -1.80
C VAL A 66 12.34 14.69 -2.73
N LEU A 67 11.42 15.57 -2.34
CA LEU A 67 11.04 16.76 -3.11
C LEU A 67 12.22 17.73 -3.27
N LEU A 68 13.06 17.90 -2.24
CA LEU A 68 14.27 18.70 -2.31
C LEU A 68 15.26 18.14 -3.34
N VAL A 69 15.51 16.83 -3.31
CA VAL A 69 16.37 16.16 -4.29
C VAL A 69 15.78 16.23 -5.70
N GLY A 70 14.47 16.01 -5.83
CA GLY A 70 13.74 16.13 -7.09
C GLY A 70 13.80 17.55 -7.66
N GLY A 71 13.72 18.57 -6.81
CA GLY A 71 13.86 19.97 -7.21
C GLY A 71 15.25 20.30 -7.75
N ILE A 72 16.31 19.79 -7.13
CA ILE A 72 17.70 19.96 -7.62
C ILE A 72 17.87 19.31 -9.00
N LEU A 73 17.36 18.09 -9.17
CA LEU A 73 17.41 17.38 -10.46
C LEU A 73 16.59 18.12 -11.54
N ALA A 74 15.40 18.61 -11.20
CA ALA A 74 14.59 19.42 -12.10
C ALA A 74 15.32 20.68 -12.55
N ALA A 75 15.94 21.42 -11.61
CA ALA A 75 16.73 22.60 -11.91
C ALA A 75 17.92 22.27 -12.84
N TYR A 76 18.65 21.18 -12.59
CA TYR A 76 19.71 20.72 -13.48
C TYR A 76 19.20 20.42 -14.90
N THR A 77 18.07 19.71 -15.01
CA THR A 77 17.49 19.37 -16.31
C THR A 77 17.00 20.60 -17.09
N LEU A 78 16.49 21.62 -16.41
CA LEU A 78 16.10 22.89 -17.03
C LEU A 78 17.31 23.68 -17.55
N ILE A 79 18.39 23.75 -16.76
CA ILE A 79 19.65 24.41 -17.17
C ILE A 79 20.27 23.67 -18.35
N ALA A 80 20.38 22.34 -18.27
CA ALA A 80 20.91 21.51 -19.36
C ALA A 80 20.04 21.59 -20.63
N GLY A 81 18.72 21.61 -20.49
CA GLY A 81 17.78 21.79 -21.61
C GLY A 81 17.89 23.16 -22.28
N THR A 82 18.09 24.21 -21.49
CA THR A 82 18.30 25.58 -21.98
C THR A 82 19.64 25.69 -22.71
N MET A 83 20.71 25.11 -22.15
CA MET A 83 22.04 25.10 -22.77
C MET A 83 22.05 24.32 -24.10
N SER A 84 21.35 23.18 -24.16
CA SER A 84 21.17 22.42 -25.39
C SER A 84 20.37 23.19 -26.45
N THR A 85 19.38 23.99 -26.04
CA THR A 85 18.60 24.85 -26.94
C THR A 85 19.44 26.02 -27.48
N ALA A 86 20.31 26.59 -26.65
CA ALA A 86 21.18 27.70 -27.03
C ALA A 86 22.26 27.30 -28.06
N HIS A 87 22.78 26.08 -28.00
CA HIS A 87 23.79 25.60 -28.95
C HIS A 87 23.22 25.15 -30.30
N ASP A 88 22.00 24.59 -30.33
CA ASP A 88 21.41 24.02 -31.55
C ASP A 88 20.40 24.95 -32.25
N GLY A 89 19.96 26.04 -31.62
CA GLY A 89 19.04 27.04 -32.23
C GLY A 89 17.60 26.55 -32.46
N GLU A 90 17.32 25.27 -32.23
CA GLU A 90 15.97 24.68 -32.16
C GLU A 90 15.61 24.43 -30.68
N MET A 91 14.41 24.82 -30.26
CA MET A 91 13.89 24.51 -28.92
C MET A 91 13.98 22.99 -28.70
N LEU A 92 14.86 22.56 -27.78
CA LEU A 92 15.17 21.16 -27.45
C LEU A 92 16.00 20.33 -28.44
N GLY A 93 16.74 20.91 -29.39
CA GLY A 93 17.86 20.25 -30.11
C GLY A 93 17.56 19.00 -30.96
N LYS A 94 18.17 18.90 -32.14
CA LYS A 94 17.87 17.87 -33.17
C LYS A 94 18.28 16.43 -32.79
N LYS A 95 19.07 16.24 -31.73
CA LYS A 95 19.59 14.92 -31.24
C LYS A 95 18.77 14.30 -30.13
N TRP A 96 17.80 15.05 -29.67
CA TRP A 96 17.03 14.74 -28.51
C TRP A 96 15.77 14.06 -29.07
N SER A 97 15.71 12.73 -29.03
CA SER A 97 14.46 11.95 -29.14
C SER A 97 13.54 12.23 -27.92
N SER A 98 13.43 13.50 -27.55
CA SER A 98 13.57 14.03 -26.18
C SER A 98 12.31 14.52 -25.57
N MET A 99 11.21 14.58 -26.30
CA MET A 99 9.96 15.03 -25.70
C MET A 99 9.61 14.20 -24.45
N TRP A 100 10.06 12.94 -24.38
CA TRP A 100 9.82 12.05 -23.26
C TRP A 100 10.63 12.35 -21.98
N LEU A 101 11.84 12.95 -22.07
CA LEU A 101 12.65 13.16 -20.85
C LEU A 101 12.13 14.33 -19.99
N PRO A 102 11.86 15.54 -20.54
CA PRO A 102 11.24 16.64 -19.80
C PRO A 102 9.84 16.28 -19.32
N VAL A 103 9.06 15.53 -20.13
CA VAL A 103 7.73 15.06 -19.73
C VAL A 103 7.84 14.08 -18.55
N ARG A 104 8.80 13.15 -18.57
CA ARG A 104 9.03 12.20 -17.47
C ARG A 104 9.52 12.89 -16.20
N THR A 105 10.42 13.87 -16.31
CA THR A 105 10.94 14.60 -15.15
C THR A 105 9.86 15.51 -14.56
N ALA A 106 9.07 16.19 -15.40
CA ALA A 106 7.95 17.03 -14.96
C ALA A 106 6.80 16.22 -14.34
N LEU A 107 6.36 15.13 -14.99
CA LEU A 107 5.34 14.25 -14.42
C LEU A 107 5.84 13.54 -13.15
N GLY A 108 7.10 13.10 -13.14
CA GLY A 108 7.71 12.47 -11.97
C GLY A 108 7.78 13.39 -10.76
N THR A 109 8.20 14.65 -10.95
CA THR A 109 8.21 15.64 -9.86
C THR A 109 6.81 16.09 -9.45
N ALA A 110 5.86 16.20 -10.40
CA ALA A 110 4.47 16.49 -10.08
C ALA A 110 3.81 15.39 -9.24
N MET A 111 4.12 14.11 -9.47
CA MET A 111 3.59 13.00 -8.69
C MET A 111 4.21 12.87 -7.29
N ILE A 112 5.33 13.54 -7.04
CA ILE A 112 5.98 13.61 -5.71
C ILE A 112 5.33 14.71 -4.84
N LEU A 113 4.54 15.62 -5.44
CA LEU A 113 3.84 16.64 -4.68
C LEU A 113 2.91 15.99 -3.63
N PRO A 114 2.99 16.43 -2.36
CA PRO A 114 2.16 15.88 -1.30
C PRO A 114 0.70 16.31 -1.50
N ALA A 115 -0.20 15.36 -1.70
CA ALA A 115 -1.59 15.63 -2.09
C ALA A 115 -2.61 15.27 -0.99
N ALA A 116 -2.31 14.31 -0.10
CA ALA A 116 -3.22 13.88 0.95
C ALA A 116 -2.48 13.40 2.21
N GLY A 117 -2.68 14.08 3.35
CA GLY A 117 -2.25 13.61 4.68
C GLY A 117 -0.74 13.39 4.86
N GLY A 118 0.11 13.96 4.01
CA GLY A 118 1.57 13.78 4.06
C GLY A 118 2.14 12.75 3.08
N PHE A 119 1.29 11.98 2.39
CA PHE A 119 1.68 11.02 1.36
C PHE A 119 1.76 11.69 -0.03
N CYS A 120 2.67 11.21 -0.88
CA CYS A 120 2.78 11.69 -2.26
C CYS A 120 1.73 11.03 -3.16
N ALA A 121 1.37 11.68 -4.27
CA ALA A 121 0.34 11.17 -5.17
C ALA A 121 0.65 9.76 -5.72
N ALA A 122 1.93 9.45 -5.96
CA ALA A 122 2.35 8.11 -6.36
C ALA A 122 2.11 7.06 -5.25
N GLN A 123 2.35 7.40 -3.98
CA GLN A 123 2.07 6.50 -2.85
C GLN A 123 0.57 6.21 -2.74
N VAL A 124 -0.28 7.25 -2.90
CA VAL A 124 -1.74 7.09 -2.88
C VAL A 124 -2.22 6.20 -4.02
N MET A 125 -1.64 6.33 -5.21
CA MET A 125 -1.94 5.46 -6.35
C MET A 125 -1.61 3.99 -6.06
N VAL A 126 -0.47 3.72 -5.42
CA VAL A 126 -0.10 2.35 -5.02
C VAL A 126 -1.07 1.80 -3.98
N LEU A 127 -1.49 2.60 -2.99
CA LEU A 127 -2.50 2.19 -2.02
C LEU A 127 -3.85 1.85 -2.68
N TRP A 128 -4.23 2.62 -3.69
CA TRP A 128 -5.42 2.33 -4.49
C TRP A 128 -5.29 0.99 -5.23
N LEU A 129 -4.14 0.71 -5.87
CA LEU A 129 -3.89 -0.58 -6.52
C LEU A 129 -3.88 -1.76 -5.55
N ILE A 130 -3.35 -1.57 -4.34
CA ILE A 130 -3.37 -2.59 -3.29
C ILE A 130 -4.82 -2.94 -2.92
N ASN A 131 -5.68 -1.93 -2.72
CA ASN A 131 -7.11 -2.16 -2.47
C ASN A 131 -7.77 -3.01 -3.56
N GLN A 132 -7.51 -2.69 -4.83
CA GLN A 132 -8.06 -3.49 -5.94
C GLN A 132 -7.51 -4.93 -5.97
N GLY A 133 -6.23 -5.11 -5.62
CA GLY A 133 -5.60 -6.44 -5.56
C GLY A 133 -6.14 -7.31 -4.43
N VAL A 134 -6.42 -6.72 -3.26
CA VAL A 134 -7.04 -7.43 -2.14
C VAL A 134 -8.45 -7.89 -2.52
N GLY A 135 -9.28 -7.02 -3.11
CA GLY A 135 -10.64 -7.39 -3.51
C GLY A 135 -10.65 -8.56 -4.51
N LEU A 136 -9.73 -8.55 -5.47
CA LEU A 136 -9.58 -9.66 -6.42
C LEU A 136 -9.18 -10.97 -5.72
N ALA A 137 -8.29 -10.90 -4.74
CA ALA A 137 -7.86 -12.09 -4.01
C ALA A 137 -9.03 -12.70 -3.19
N ASP A 138 -9.83 -11.85 -2.54
CA ASP A 138 -10.95 -12.31 -1.70
C ASP A 138 -12.03 -13.00 -2.55
N THR A 139 -12.30 -12.50 -3.76
CA THR A 139 -13.26 -13.14 -4.67
C THR A 139 -12.77 -14.47 -5.23
N VAL A 140 -11.49 -14.58 -5.58
CA VAL A 140 -10.85 -15.85 -5.95
C VAL A 140 -10.93 -16.85 -4.80
N TRP A 141 -10.60 -16.41 -3.58
CA TRP A 141 -10.60 -17.25 -2.40
C TRP A 141 -12.00 -17.72 -2.02
N ASN A 142 -13.01 -16.84 -2.05
CA ASN A 142 -14.39 -17.19 -1.74
C ASN A 142 -14.97 -18.20 -2.74
N THR A 143 -14.57 -18.12 -4.02
CA THR A 143 -14.97 -19.10 -5.04
C THR A 143 -14.37 -20.49 -4.78
N TYR A 144 -13.09 -20.54 -4.38
CA TYR A 144 -12.43 -21.80 -4.01
C TYR A 144 -13.02 -22.39 -2.71
N ALA A 145 -13.21 -21.55 -1.69
CA ALA A 145 -13.71 -21.97 -0.38
C ALA A 145 -15.17 -22.45 -0.41
N ALA A 146 -15.95 -22.06 -1.42
CA ALA A 146 -17.33 -22.53 -1.60
C ALA A 146 -17.43 -23.97 -2.12
N ASN A 147 -16.41 -24.49 -2.82
CA ASN A 147 -16.40 -25.87 -3.36
C ASN A 147 -15.08 -26.61 -3.07
N PRO A 148 -14.72 -26.83 -1.79
CA PRO A 148 -13.45 -27.43 -1.41
C PRO A 148 -13.33 -28.93 -1.76
N SER A 149 -14.45 -29.59 -2.07
CA SER A 149 -14.53 -31.04 -2.31
C SER A 149 -14.29 -31.49 -3.76
N ASP A 150 -14.19 -30.57 -4.73
CA ASP A 150 -14.11 -30.90 -6.16
C ASP A 150 -12.68 -31.19 -6.68
N GLY A 151 -11.68 -31.27 -5.80
CA GLY A 151 -10.33 -31.67 -6.25
C GLY A 151 -9.19 -31.68 -5.23
N ALA A 152 -9.37 -31.20 -4.00
CA ALA A 152 -8.31 -31.23 -3.00
C ALA A 152 -8.83 -31.75 -1.66
N VAL A 153 -8.33 -32.93 -1.26
CA VAL A 153 -8.34 -33.32 0.15
C VAL A 153 -7.48 -32.30 0.89
N ILE A 154 -8.11 -31.25 1.43
CA ILE A 154 -7.47 -30.41 2.42
C ILE A 154 -7.34 -31.27 3.67
N THR A 155 -6.20 -31.95 3.81
CA THR A 155 -5.68 -32.17 5.15
C THR A 155 -5.54 -30.77 5.74
N THR A 156 -6.40 -30.43 6.69
CA THR A 156 -6.15 -29.27 7.56
C THR A 156 -4.87 -29.59 8.32
N SER A 157 -3.72 -29.33 7.71
CA SER A 157 -2.45 -29.38 8.41
C SER A 157 -2.45 -28.26 9.45
N ALA A 158 -2.77 -28.65 10.68
CA ALA A 158 -2.26 -28.09 11.92
C ALA A 158 -2.29 -26.55 12.06
N SER A 159 -3.36 -26.01 12.65
CA SER A 159 -3.31 -24.65 13.26
C SER A 159 -4.22 -24.50 14.49
N TYR A 160 -5.29 -25.28 14.63
CA TYR A 160 -6.16 -25.19 15.81
C TYR A 160 -5.49 -25.65 17.12
N GLN A 161 -4.60 -26.65 17.08
CA GLN A 161 -3.89 -27.11 18.28
C GLN A 161 -2.93 -26.04 18.83
N GLU A 162 -2.27 -25.28 17.96
CA GLU A 162 -1.33 -24.25 18.40
C GLU A 162 -2.08 -23.02 18.94
N LEU A 163 -3.24 -22.68 18.35
CA LEU A 163 -4.11 -21.60 18.85
C LEU A 163 -4.66 -21.92 20.26
N ASP A 164 -5.10 -23.15 20.52
CA ASP A 164 -5.63 -23.54 21.83
C ASP A 164 -4.54 -23.49 22.92
N ARG A 165 -3.31 -23.91 22.59
CA ARG A 165 -2.17 -23.81 23.51
C ARG A 165 -1.83 -22.35 23.84
N ILE A 166 -1.74 -21.50 22.82
CA ILE A 166 -1.41 -20.07 22.99
C ILE A 166 -2.52 -19.36 23.78
N ALA A 167 -3.79 -19.61 23.46
CA ALA A 167 -4.93 -19.03 24.17
C ALA A 167 -4.95 -19.45 25.65
N LYS A 168 -4.72 -20.74 25.94
CA LYS A 168 -4.61 -21.25 27.32
C LYS A 168 -3.45 -20.62 28.08
N THR A 169 -2.26 -20.52 27.48
CA THR A 169 -1.10 -19.91 28.12
C THR A 169 -1.30 -18.42 28.38
N ALA A 170 -1.85 -17.67 27.42
CA ALA A 170 -2.14 -16.25 27.60
C ALA A 170 -3.20 -16.01 28.70
N PHE A 171 -4.24 -16.84 28.75
CA PHE A 171 -5.27 -16.76 29.80
C PHE A 171 -4.69 -17.06 31.19
N ILE A 172 -3.93 -18.16 31.34
CA ILE A 172 -3.32 -18.53 32.62
C ILE A 172 -2.36 -17.44 33.11
N ASN A 173 -1.55 -16.85 32.23
CA ASN A 173 -0.64 -15.77 32.61
C ASN A 173 -1.39 -14.53 33.13
N ASN A 174 -2.50 -14.15 32.48
CA ASN A 174 -3.34 -13.05 32.95
C ASN A 174 -4.00 -13.35 34.31
N VAL A 175 -4.51 -14.56 34.50
CA VAL A 175 -5.10 -14.99 35.78
C VAL A 175 -4.05 -15.04 36.90
N CYS A 176 -2.85 -15.52 36.60
CA CYS A 176 -1.72 -15.55 37.55
C CYS A 176 -1.36 -14.13 38.03
N MET A 177 -1.32 -13.15 37.13
CA MET A 177 -1.03 -11.76 37.50
C MET A 177 -2.12 -11.16 38.41
N LEU A 178 -3.40 -11.44 38.13
CA LEU A 178 -4.50 -11.00 39.00
C LEU A 178 -4.45 -11.65 40.38
N LYS A 179 -4.15 -12.95 40.44
CA LYS A 179 -4.02 -13.68 41.71
C LYS A 179 -2.79 -13.27 42.50
N ALA A 180 -1.67 -13.00 41.84
CA ALA A 180 -0.47 -12.46 42.49
C ALA A 180 -0.79 -11.11 43.18
N GLY A 181 -1.54 -10.23 42.53
CA GLY A 181 -2.00 -8.97 43.14
C GLY A 181 -2.88 -9.17 44.38
N GLN A 182 -3.78 -10.16 44.36
CA GLN A 182 -4.61 -10.50 45.53
C GLN A 182 -3.78 -11.06 46.70
N LEU A 183 -2.82 -11.93 46.40
CA LEU A 183 -1.92 -12.49 47.41
C LEU A 183 -1.02 -11.43 48.02
N TRP A 184 -0.55 -10.48 47.20
CA TRP A 184 0.27 -9.37 47.69
C TRP A 184 -0.52 -8.48 48.65
N LYS A 185 -1.77 -8.15 48.31
CA LYS A 185 -2.67 -7.39 49.19
C LYS A 185 -2.94 -8.12 50.52
N LYS A 186 -3.23 -9.42 50.45
CA LYS A 186 -3.47 -10.26 51.64
C LYS A 186 -2.21 -10.40 52.52
N SER A 187 -1.03 -10.54 51.91
CA SER A 187 0.24 -10.57 52.62
C SER A 187 0.52 -9.24 53.33
N HIS A 188 0.19 -8.12 52.69
CA HIS A 188 0.34 -6.78 53.28
C HIS A 188 -0.58 -6.58 54.48
N GLU A 189 -1.84 -7.07 54.43
CA GLU A 189 -2.74 -7.07 55.59
C GLU A 189 -2.25 -7.98 56.72
N SER A 190 -1.72 -9.17 56.42
CA SER A 190 -1.14 -10.05 57.45
C SER A 190 0.17 -9.53 58.06
N ALA A 191 0.94 -8.73 57.31
CA ALA A 191 2.14 -8.06 57.82
C ALA A 191 1.81 -6.84 58.70
N LEU A 192 0.60 -6.27 58.55
CA LEU A 192 0.10 -5.17 59.38
C LEU A 192 -0.41 -5.64 60.76
N PHE A 193 -0.63 -6.95 60.95
CA PHE A 193 -1.03 -7.55 62.24
C PHE A 193 -0.21 -8.82 62.55
N PRO A 194 1.09 -8.70 62.89
CA PRO A 194 1.85 -9.83 63.39
C PRO A 194 1.51 -10.02 64.88
N GLY A 195 0.56 -10.90 65.17
CA GLY A 195 0.33 -11.41 66.54
C GLY A 195 -0.87 -10.82 67.30
N VAL A 196 -2.07 -11.09 66.81
CA VAL A 196 -3.22 -11.41 67.68
C VAL A 196 -3.73 -12.81 67.34
#